data_AF-A0A1M3LV24-F1
#
_entry.id   AF-A0A1M3LV24-F1
#
_cell.length_a   1.000
_cell.length_b   1.000
_cell.length_c   1.000
_cell.angle_alpha   90.00
_cell.angle_beta   90.00
_cell.angle_gamma   90.00
#
_symmetry.space_group_name_H-M   'P 1'
#
loop_
_entity.id
_entity.type
_entity.pdbx_description
1 polymer ?
#
loop_
_entity_poly.entity_id
_entity_poly.type
_entity_poly.pdbx_seq_one_letter_code
_entity_poly.pdbx_strand_id
1 'polypeptide(L)'
;MTDKQLAHQHAVYTYGSLPLTLMYSPTSTAAWEVYYGGDYLGLVEEQHPAGEVWPTFVARLPGEEESGEGIPSVDWRAAVDVLAAQAGL
;
A
#
# COMPACT_ATOMS: atom_id res chain seq x y z
N MET A 1 -18.39 6.02 -23.22
CA MET A 1 -18.10 5.55 -21.86
C MET A 1 -16.68 6.00 -21.59
N THR A 2 -16.49 6.92 -20.65
CA THR A 2 -15.16 7.48 -20.35
C THR A 2 -14.37 6.47 -19.51
N ASP A 3 -13.06 6.41 -19.70
CA ASP A 3 -12.07 5.48 -19.10
C ASP A 3 -11.95 5.55 -17.56
N LYS A 4 -13.03 5.91 -16.86
CA LYS A 4 -13.16 6.00 -15.40
C LYS A 4 -13.59 4.70 -14.73
N GLN A 5 -13.54 3.58 -15.45
CA GLN A 5 -13.38 2.29 -14.78
C GLN A 5 -11.88 2.08 -14.67
N LEU A 6 -11.27 2.69 -13.65
CA LEU A 6 -10.00 2.20 -13.13
C LEU A 6 -10.17 0.69 -13.04
N ALA A 7 -9.47 -0.02 -13.93
CA ALA A 7 -9.25 -1.43 -13.78
C ALA A 7 -8.81 -1.58 -12.34
N HIS A 8 -9.60 -2.26 -11.53
CA HIS A 8 -9.23 -2.61 -10.17
C HIS A 8 -8.02 -3.53 -10.35
N GLN A 9 -6.82 -2.96 -10.46
CA GLN A 9 -5.59 -3.73 -10.57
C GLN A 9 -5.38 -4.33 -9.19
N HIS A 10 -5.99 -5.49 -9.00
CA HIS A 10 -5.63 -6.40 -7.93
C HIS A 10 -4.30 -7.02 -8.32
N ALA A 11 -3.26 -6.66 -7.60
CA ALA A 11 -2.01 -7.42 -7.65
C ALA A 11 -2.04 -8.37 -6.46
N VAL A 12 -2.26 -9.66 -6.72
CA VAL A 12 -2.17 -10.71 -5.72
C VAL A 12 -0.77 -11.30 -5.80
N TYR A 13 0.00 -11.14 -4.73
CA TYR A 13 1.30 -11.76 -4.57
C TYR A 13 1.18 -12.89 -3.55
N THR A 14 2.00 -13.92 -3.67
CA THR A 14 2.10 -14.96 -2.64
C THR A 14 3.28 -14.60 -1.73
N TYR A 15 3.02 -14.39 -0.44
CA TYR A 15 4.05 -14.23 0.58
C TYR A 15 3.86 -15.37 1.59
N GLY A 16 4.85 -16.24 1.78
CA GLY A 16 4.68 -17.42 2.63
C GLY A 16 3.55 -18.35 2.19
N SER A 17 2.65 -18.73 3.11
CA SER A 17 1.57 -19.70 2.90
C SER A 17 0.19 -19.07 2.64
N LEU A 18 0.04 -17.76 2.79
CA LEU A 18 -1.22 -17.04 2.60
C LEU A 18 -1.10 -15.98 1.47
N PRO A 19 -2.20 -15.64 0.79
CA PRO A 19 -2.16 -14.64 -0.26
C PRO A 19 -1.96 -13.24 0.35
N LEU A 20 -1.03 -12.49 -0.23
CA LEU A 20 -0.90 -11.05 -0.04
C LEU A 20 -1.69 -10.35 -1.15
N THR A 21 -2.64 -9.50 -0.77
CA THR A 21 -3.51 -8.78 -1.71
C THR A 21 -3.25 -7.29 -1.60
N LEU A 22 -2.97 -6.63 -2.72
CA LEU A 22 -2.97 -5.18 -2.82
C LEU A 22 -4.24 -4.72 -3.54
N MET A 23 -4.99 -3.82 -2.91
CA MET A 23 -6.22 -3.23 -3.46
C MET A 23 -6.09 -1.71 -3.49
N TYR A 24 -6.57 -1.03 -4.52
CA TYR A 24 -6.62 0.43 -4.48
C TYR A 24 -7.49 0.92 -3.34
N SER A 25 -6.98 1.86 -2.54
CA SER A 25 -7.74 2.47 -1.46
C SER A 25 -8.87 3.33 -2.03
N PRO A 26 -10.13 3.14 -1.57
CA PRO A 26 -11.24 4.00 -1.96
C PRO A 26 -11.21 5.37 -1.24
N THR A 27 -10.42 5.50 -0.18
CA THR A 27 -10.38 6.68 0.70
C THR A 27 -9.15 7.56 0.48
N SER A 28 -8.07 7.00 -0.09
CA SER A 28 -6.80 7.71 -0.28
C SER A 28 -6.40 7.80 -1.75
N THR A 29 -6.00 9.00 -2.17
CA THR A 29 -5.54 9.22 -3.55
C THR A 29 -4.14 8.63 -3.70
N ALA A 30 -3.96 7.71 -4.66
CA ALA A 30 -2.70 7.01 -4.93
C ALA A 30 -2.18 6.13 -3.76
N ALA A 31 -3.06 5.37 -3.11
CA ALA A 31 -2.66 4.37 -2.12
C ALA A 31 -3.23 2.98 -2.41
N TRP A 32 -2.57 1.95 -1.89
CA TRP A 32 -3.02 0.57 -1.89
C TRP A 32 -3.22 0.04 -0.47
N GLU A 33 -4.38 -0.52 -0.19
CA GLU A 33 -4.65 -1.35 0.99
C GLU A 33 -3.94 -2.70 0.84
N VAL A 34 -3.24 -3.09 1.89
CA VAL A 34 -2.47 -4.34 1.96
C VAL A 34 -3.19 -5.31 2.87
N TYR A 35 -3.44 -6.51 2.37
CA TYR A 35 -4.07 -7.60 3.12
C TYR A 35 -3.22 -8.85 3.08
N TYR A 36 -3.18 -9.60 4.19
CA TYR A 36 -2.55 -10.92 4.27
C TYR A 36 -3.53 -11.95 4.78
N GLY A 37 -3.85 -12.96 3.97
CA GLY A 37 -4.85 -13.98 4.34
C GLY A 37 -6.27 -13.44 4.59
N GLY A 38 -6.55 -12.18 4.21
CA GLY A 38 -7.80 -11.48 4.48
C GLY A 38 -7.71 -10.44 5.60
N ASP A 39 -6.63 -10.44 6.38
CA ASP A 39 -6.41 -9.47 7.45
C ASP A 39 -5.77 -8.18 6.89
N TYR A 40 -6.35 -7.03 7.24
CA TYR A 40 -5.85 -5.72 6.83
C TYR A 40 -4.57 -5.35 7.59
N LEU A 41 -3.51 -5.05 6.85
CA LEU A 41 -2.20 -4.70 7.40
C LEU A 41 -1.89 -3.20 7.36
N GLY A 42 -2.61 -2.41 6.55
CA GLY A 42 -2.38 -0.97 6.41
C GLY A 42 -2.43 -0.50 4.95
N LEU A 43 -1.94 0.72 4.73
CA LEU A 43 -1.83 1.33 3.40
C LEU A 43 -0.37 1.44 2.96
N VAL A 44 -0.13 1.28 1.67
CA VAL A 44 1.06 1.80 0.98
C VAL A 44 0.62 2.98 0.14
N GLU A 45 1.06 4.18 0.51
CA GLU A 45 0.81 5.41 -0.25
C GLU A 45 1.96 5.68 -1.20
N GLU A 46 1.66 5.96 -2.46
CA GLU A 46 2.60 6.49 -3.44
C GLU A 46 2.58 8.02 -3.39
N GLN A 47 3.72 8.61 -3.03
CA GLN A 47 3.91 10.05 -2.96
C GLN A 47 4.77 10.52 -4.13
N HIS A 48 4.44 11.69 -4.67
CA HIS A 48 5.18 12.37 -5.74
C HIS A 48 5.71 13.71 -5.23
N PRO A 49 6.85 13.73 -4.50
CA PRO A 49 7.43 14.97 -4.00
C PRO A 49 7.86 15.87 -5.15
N ALA A 50 7.62 17.18 -5.01
CA ALA A 50 8.01 18.15 -6.03
C ALA A 50 9.53 18.18 -6.20
N GLY A 51 10.01 17.93 -7.42
CA GLY A 51 11.44 17.92 -7.76
C GLY A 51 12.07 16.53 -7.77
N GLU A 52 11.35 15.49 -7.35
CA GLU A 52 11.79 14.10 -7.47
C GLU A 52 11.37 13.51 -8.82
N VAL A 53 12.26 12.69 -9.41
CA VAL A 53 12.02 12.03 -10.70
C VAL A 53 11.21 10.73 -10.52
N TRP A 54 11.29 10.13 -9.34
CA TRP A 54 10.65 8.87 -9.01
C TRP A 54 9.72 9.05 -7.80
N PRO A 55 8.61 8.31 -7.77
CA PRO A 55 7.75 8.31 -6.60
C PRO A 55 8.46 7.69 -5.39
N THR A 56 8.07 8.13 -4.21
CA THR A 56 8.43 7.51 -2.93
C THR A 56 7.23 6.79 -2.36
N PHE A 57 7.44 5.73 -1.59
CA PHE A 57 6.35 4.95 -1.00
C PHE A 57 6.34 5.13 0.51
N VAL A 58 5.16 5.17 1.10
CA VAL A 58 5.02 5.32 2.56
C VAL A 58 4.10 4.21 3.07
N ALA A 59 4.61 3.41 3.99
CA ALA A 59 3.80 2.45 4.73
C ALA A 59 3.05 3.18 5.86
N ARG A 60 1.73 3.09 5.88
CA ARG A 60 0.88 3.64 6.94
C ARG A 60 0.19 2.50 7.66
N LEU A 61 0.36 2.47 8.98
CA LEU A 61 -0.25 1.44 9.82
C LEU A 61 -1.75 1.65 9.93
N PRO A 62 -2.52 0.60 10.30
CA PRO A 62 -3.94 0.72 10.55
C PRO A 62 -4.24 1.79 11.61
N GLY A 63 -5.08 2.77 11.27
CA GLY A 63 -5.42 3.92 12.11
C GLY A 63 -4.53 5.16 11.92
N GLU A 64 -3.43 5.06 11.17
CA GLU A 64 -2.50 6.16 10.88
C GLU A 64 -2.69 6.74 9.47
N GLU A 65 -3.73 6.33 8.75
CA GLU A 65 -3.94 6.65 7.34
C GLU A 65 -4.06 8.16 7.09
N GLU A 66 -4.70 8.90 8.00
CA GLU A 66 -4.96 10.34 7.85
C GLU A 66 -4.00 11.25 8.63
N SER A 67 -3.25 10.71 9.61
CA SER A 67 -2.52 11.54 10.60
C SER A 67 -1.10 11.06 10.95
N GLY A 68 -0.70 9.88 10.51
CA GLY A 68 0.67 9.40 10.71
C GLY A 68 1.66 10.07 9.75
N GLU A 69 2.91 10.23 10.19
CA GLU A 69 4.02 10.54 9.26
C GLU A 69 4.26 9.37 8.29
N GLY A 70 3.89 8.15 8.70
CA GLY A 70 4.14 6.92 7.96
C GLY A 70 5.62 6.55 7.92
N ILE A 71 5.92 5.35 7.45
CA ILE A 71 7.29 4.83 7.36
C ILE A 71 7.73 4.90 5.89
N PRO A 72 8.66 5.81 5.55
CA PRO A 72 9.09 5.98 4.16
C PRO A 72 9.87 4.77 3.66
N SER A 73 9.68 4.46 2.39
CA SER A 73 10.25 3.31 1.68
C SER A 73 10.59 3.70 0.25
N VAL A 74 11.69 3.13 -0.24
CA VAL A 74 12.20 3.36 -1.60
C VAL A 74 11.46 2.56 -2.68
N ASP A 75 10.69 1.55 -2.28
CA ASP A 75 9.90 0.66 -3.13
C ASP A 75 8.62 0.28 -2.38
N TRP A 76 7.50 0.12 -3.09
CA TRP A 76 6.25 -0.34 -2.52
C TRP A 76 6.35 -1.73 -1.89
N ARG A 77 7.24 -2.61 -2.40
CA ARG A 77 7.49 -3.93 -1.79
C ARG A 77 8.14 -3.79 -0.42
N ALA A 78 9.10 -2.89 -0.27
CA ALA A 78 9.69 -2.60 1.03
C ALA A 78 8.65 -2.01 1.99
N ALA A 79 7.73 -1.17 1.50
CA ALA A 79 6.63 -0.66 2.30
C ALA A 79 5.69 -1.80 2.77
N VAL A 80 5.38 -2.76 1.90
CA VAL A 80 4.64 -3.99 2.25
C VAL A 80 5.39 -4.80 3.31
N ASP A 81 6.70 -5.00 3.17
CA ASP A 81 7.51 -5.75 4.13
C ASP A 81 7.49 -5.07 5.51
N VAL A 82 7.49 -3.74 5.55
CA VAL A 82 7.33 -2.98 6.81
C VAL A 82 5.97 -3.28 7.45
N LEU A 83 4.87 -3.26 6.69
CA LEU A 83 3.54 -3.57 7.22
C LEU A 83 3.46 -5.01 7.72
N ALA A 84 4.01 -5.97 6.97
CA ALA A 84 4.08 -7.37 7.36
C ALA A 84 4.88 -7.56 8.66
N ALA A 85 6.06 -6.94 8.76
CA ALA A 85 6.89 -7.02 9.97
C ALA A 85 6.20 -6.42 11.20
N GLN A 86 5.47 -5.31 11.05
CA GLN A 86 4.69 -4.69 12.13
C GLN A 86 3.50 -5.55 12.56
N ALA A 87 2.93 -6.32 11.64
CA ALA A 87 1.90 -7.32 11.93
C ALA A 87 2.45 -8.64 12.51
N GLY A 88 3.78 -8.79 12.61
CA GLY A 88 4.44 -9.99 13.14
C GLY A 88 4.50 -11.17 12.17
N LEU A 89 4.50 -10.89 10.86
CA LEU A 89 4.56 -11.87 9.77
C LEU A 89 5.98 -12.12 9.24
#